data_AF-G0PIY7-F1
#
_entry.id   AF-G0PIY7-F1
#
_cell.length_a   1.000
_cell.length_b   1.000
_cell.length_c   1.000
_cell.angle_alpha   90.00
_cell.angle_beta   90.00
_cell.angle_gamma   90.00
#
_symmetry.space_group_name_H-M   'P 1'
#
loop_
_entity.id
_entity.type
_entity.pdbx_description
1 polymer ?
#
loop_
_entity_poly.entity_id
_entity_poly.type
_entity_poly.pdbx_seq_one_letter_code
_entity_poly.pdbx_strand_id
1 'polypeptide(L)'
;MENMAIFGIMLWDAVYVNISDELAATCHSMRKIICRELNSYYEENEKSSSRFFETLDIMNMAERAEHKCQEEIELCGIYNFEVDEDMRNMVMWEKY
;
A
#
# COMPACT_ATOMS: atom_id res chain seq x y z
N MET A 1 -1.21 15.03 7.55
CA MET A 1 -2.42 14.51 6.88
C MET A 1 -2.05 13.58 5.73
N GLU A 2 -1.18 14.00 4.80
CA GLU A 2 -0.74 13.17 3.65
C GLU A 2 -0.27 11.76 4.06
N ASN A 3 0.64 11.62 5.03
CA ASN A 3 1.12 10.30 5.49
C ASN A 3 -0.01 9.41 6.03
N MET A 4 -0.98 9.98 6.76
CA MET A 4 -2.12 9.22 7.27
C MET A 4 -3.04 8.77 6.13
N ALA A 5 -3.21 9.61 5.11
CA ALA A 5 -3.96 9.23 3.91
C ALA A 5 -3.26 8.10 3.16
N ILE A 6 -1.93 8.17 2.99
CA ILE A 6 -1.12 7.12 2.35
C ILE A 6 -1.28 5.80 3.13
N PHE A 7 -1.05 5.80 4.45
CA PHE A 7 -1.22 4.60 5.27
C PHE A 7 -2.65 4.06 5.22
N GLY A 8 -3.65 4.93 5.23
CA GLY A 8 -5.04 4.55 5.10
C GLY A 8 -5.33 3.89 3.74
N ILE A 9 -4.83 4.44 2.64
CA ILE A 9 -5.05 3.86 1.31
C ILE A 9 -4.37 2.49 1.20
N MET A 10 -3.16 2.34 1.76
CA MET A 10 -2.45 1.05 1.81
C MET A 10 -3.18 0.02 2.67
N LEU A 11 -3.69 0.42 3.84
CA LEU A 11 -4.43 -0.46 4.75
C LEU A 11 -5.73 -0.98 4.13
N TRP A 12 -6.45 -0.11 3.42
CA TRP A 12 -7.72 -0.43 2.77
C TRP A 12 -7.54 -0.91 1.33
N ASP A 13 -6.38 -1.48 1.00
CA ASP A 13 -6.20 -2.05 -0.33
C ASP A 13 -6.99 -3.36 -0.48
N ALA A 14 -7.71 -3.49 -1.59
CA ALA A 14 -8.57 -4.65 -1.84
C ALA A 14 -7.84 -5.77 -2.61
N VAL A 15 -6.57 -5.55 -2.95
CA VAL A 15 -5.70 -6.46 -3.73
C VAL A 15 -5.16 -7.60 -2.86
N TYR A 16 -5.25 -7.49 -1.53
CA TYR A 16 -4.92 -8.59 -0.62
C TYR A 16 -5.87 -9.79 -0.80
N VAL A 17 -5.31 -10.99 -0.92
CA VAL A 17 -6.03 -12.24 -1.23
C VAL A 17 -7.07 -12.60 -0.17
N ASN A 18 -8.15 -13.25 -0.61
CA ASN A 18 -9.11 -13.98 0.23
C ASN A 18 -10.05 -13.08 1.06
N ILE A 19 -10.31 -11.85 0.62
CA ILE A 19 -11.37 -11.02 1.17
C ILE A 19 -12.70 -11.26 0.42
N SER A 20 -13.83 -11.14 1.12
CA SER A 20 -15.15 -11.24 0.49
C SER A 20 -15.41 -10.04 -0.41
N ASP A 21 -16.31 -10.20 -1.40
CA ASP A 21 -16.75 -9.09 -2.26
C ASP A 21 -17.31 -7.91 -1.44
N GLU A 22 -17.97 -8.20 -0.32
CA GLU A 22 -18.48 -7.18 0.61
C GLU A 22 -17.34 -6.38 1.27
N LEU A 23 -16.28 -7.06 1.70
CA LEU A 23 -15.12 -6.41 2.27
C LEU A 23 -14.33 -5.63 1.21
N ALA A 24 -14.19 -6.17 0.00
CA ALA A 24 -13.58 -5.45 -1.14
C ALA A 24 -14.34 -4.16 -1.47
N ALA A 25 -15.68 -4.20 -1.52
CA ALA A 25 -16.52 -3.02 -1.71
C ALA A 25 -16.35 -1.99 -0.58
N THR A 26 -16.18 -2.46 0.66
CA THR A 26 -15.89 -1.62 1.82
C THR A 26 -14.51 -0.95 1.68
N CYS A 27 -13.47 -1.71 1.36
CA CYS A 27 -12.11 -1.21 1.10
C CYS A 27 -12.12 -0.11 0.02
N HIS A 28 -12.79 -0.35 -1.12
CA HIS A 28 -12.93 0.66 -2.18
C HIS A 28 -13.66 1.92 -1.70
N SER A 29 -14.70 1.77 -0.90
CA SER A 29 -15.45 2.90 -0.34
C SER A 29 -14.58 3.74 0.62
N MET A 30 -13.80 3.07 1.48
CA MET A 30 -12.88 3.73 2.40
C MET A 30 -11.77 4.47 1.67
N ARG A 31 -11.11 3.84 0.68
CA ARG A 31 -10.11 4.49 -0.18
C ARG A 31 -10.68 5.73 -0.87
N LYS A 32 -11.91 5.66 -1.36
CA LYS A 32 -12.59 6.80 -2.02
C LYS A 32 -12.82 7.97 -1.05
N ILE A 33 -13.20 7.69 0.20
CA ILE A 33 -13.35 8.71 1.24
C ILE A 33 -12.00 9.39 1.52
N ILE A 34 -10.95 8.60 1.72
CA ILE A 34 -9.60 9.11 2.00
C ILE A 34 -9.07 9.97 0.84
N CYS A 35 -9.24 9.53 -0.40
CA CYS A 35 -8.81 10.29 -1.57
C CYS A 35 -9.57 11.63 -1.70
N ARG A 36 -10.87 11.65 -1.39
CA ARG A 36 -11.67 12.89 -1.40
C ARG A 36 -11.18 13.88 -0.36
N GLU A 37 -10.99 13.41 0.87
CA GLU A 37 -10.49 14.24 1.98
C GLU A 37 -9.10 14.79 1.66
N LEU A 38 -8.21 13.95 1.11
CA LEU A 38 -6.87 14.37 0.70
C LEU A 38 -6.91 15.43 -0.39
N ASN A 39 -7.80 15.28 -1.38
CA ASN A 39 -7.96 16.26 -2.44
C ASN A 39 -8.50 17.59 -1.91
N SER A 40 -9.54 17.56 -1.06
CA SER A 40 -10.09 18.75 -0.40
C SER A 40 -9.04 19.47 0.45
N TYR A 41 -8.22 18.74 1.20
CA TYR A 41 -7.10 19.30 1.95
C TYR A 41 -6.12 20.05 1.04
N TYR A 42 -5.78 19.50 -0.12
CA TYR A 42 -4.89 20.18 -1.07
C TYR A 42 -5.50 21.43 -1.69
N GLU A 43 -6.79 21.38 -2.04
CA GLU A 43 -7.54 22.54 -2.56
C GLU A 43 -7.61 23.67 -1.52
N GLU A 44 -7.92 23.35 -0.27
CA GLU A 44 -8.03 24.32 0.83
C GLU A 44 -6.68 24.97 1.21
N ASN A 45 -5.58 24.26 1.00
CA ASN A 45 -4.23 24.72 1.33
C ASN A 45 -3.48 25.30 0.11
N GLU A 46 -4.20 25.64 -0.96
CA GLU A 46 -3.66 26.23 -2.21
C GLU A 46 -2.44 25.46 -2.78
N LYS A 47 -2.45 24.13 -2.65
CA LYS A 47 -1.39 23.28 -3.19
C LYS A 47 -1.53 23.15 -4.71
N SER A 48 -0.43 22.81 -5.37
CA SER A 48 -0.45 22.44 -6.79
C SER A 48 -1.46 21.31 -7.02
N SER A 49 -2.24 21.40 -8.10
CA SER A 49 -3.15 20.33 -8.52
C SER A 49 -2.41 19.02 -8.81
N SER A 50 -1.10 19.07 -9.11
CA SER A 50 -0.25 17.88 -9.26
C SER A 50 0.02 17.15 -7.95
N ARG A 51 -0.10 17.83 -6.80
CA ARG A 51 0.30 17.31 -5.49
C ARG A 51 -0.47 16.03 -5.14
N PHE A 52 -1.74 15.95 -5.52
CA PHE A 52 -2.55 14.75 -5.32
C PHE A 52 -1.95 13.53 -6.03
N PHE A 53 -1.63 13.67 -7.31
CA PHE A 53 -1.04 12.58 -8.10
C PHE A 53 0.37 12.23 -7.62
N GLU A 54 1.21 13.23 -7.31
CA GLU A 54 2.53 13.00 -6.71
C GLU A 54 2.45 12.21 -5.40
N THR A 55 1.40 12.44 -4.61
CA THR A 55 1.17 11.72 -3.35
C THR A 55 0.77 10.28 -3.62
N LEU A 56 -0.09 10.04 -4.62
CA LEU A 56 -0.48 8.68 -5.00
C LEU A 56 0.69 7.89 -5.61
N ASP A 57 1.64 8.55 -6.27
CA ASP A 57 2.86 7.92 -6.80
C ASP A 57 3.74 7.28 -5.72
N ILE A 58 3.59 7.71 -4.45
CA ILE A 58 4.27 7.06 -3.31
C ILE A 58 3.84 5.59 -3.18
N MET A 59 2.59 5.25 -3.57
CA MET A 59 2.14 3.85 -3.54
C MET A 59 2.90 3.00 -4.56
N ASN A 60 3.13 3.52 -5.76
CA ASN A 60 3.95 2.85 -6.78
C ASN A 60 5.40 2.65 -6.30
N MET A 61 5.92 3.59 -5.50
CA MET A 61 7.24 3.42 -4.87
C MET A 61 7.24 2.34 -3.79
N ALA A 62 6.19 2.28 -2.98
CA ALA A 62 6.06 1.28 -1.92
C ALA A 62 5.95 -0.14 -2.49
N GLU A 63 5.15 -0.34 -3.55
CA GLU A 63 5.02 -1.61 -4.25
C GLU A 63 6.37 -2.10 -4.82
N ARG A 64 7.14 -1.19 -5.44
CA ARG A 64 8.50 -1.52 -5.91
C ARG A 64 9.46 -1.86 -4.76
N ALA A 65 9.31 -1.23 -3.61
CA ALA A 65 10.12 -1.52 -2.43
C ALA A 65 9.76 -2.88 -1.82
N GLU A 66 8.47 -3.22 -1.80
CA GLU A 66 7.96 -4.53 -1.38
C GLU A 66 8.51 -5.65 -2.26
N HIS A 67 8.47 -5.49 -3.60
CA HIS A 67 9.04 -6.48 -4.52
C HIS A 67 10.54 -6.73 -4.27
N LYS A 68 11.31 -5.66 -4.05
CA LYS A 68 12.73 -5.79 -3.68
C LYS A 68 12.92 -6.51 -2.35
N CYS A 69 12.04 -6.26 -1.38
CA CYS A 69 12.10 -6.94 -0.09
C CYS A 69 11.85 -8.45 -0.23
N GLN A 70 10.90 -8.83 -1.09
CA GLN A 70 10.62 -10.23 -1.43
C GLN A 70 11.84 -10.90 -2.09
N GLU A 71 12.46 -10.25 -3.08
CA GLU A 71 13.69 -10.73 -3.73
C GLU A 71 14.83 -10.97 -2.73
N GLU A 72 15.04 -10.05 -1.77
CA GLU A 72 16.08 -10.21 -0.75
C GLU A 72 15.78 -11.38 0.22
N ILE A 73 14.51 -11.60 0.59
CA ILE A 73 14.12 -12.76 1.41
C ILE A 73 14.36 -14.07 0.67
N GLU A 74 14.11 -14.12 -0.64
CA GLU A 74 14.43 -15.30 -1.46
C GLU A 74 15.94 -15.56 -1.50
N LEU A 75 16.76 -14.51 -1.65
CA LEU A 75 18.22 -14.61 -1.61
C LEU A 75 18.72 -15.15 -0.27
N CYS A 76 18.14 -14.73 0.85
CA CYS A 76 18.46 -15.31 2.16
C CYS A 76 18.29 -16.83 2.19
N GLY A 77 17.21 -17.34 1.57
CA GLY A 77 16.98 -18.79 1.42
C GLY A 77 18.06 -19.49 0.58
N ILE A 78 18.53 -18.85 -0.49
CA ILE A 78 19.61 -19.40 -1.34
C ILE A 78 20.95 -19.48 -0.58
N TYR A 79 21.25 -18.46 0.23
CA TYR A 79 22.50 -18.40 1.01
C TYR A 79 22.44 -19.12 2.36
N ASN A 80 21.36 -19.86 2.66
CA ASN A 80 21.10 -20.52 3.96
C ASN A 80 21.16 -19.54 5.15
N PHE A 81 20.71 -18.29 4.95
CA PHE A 81 20.52 -17.36 6.05
C PHE A 81 19.17 -17.62 6.72
N GLU A 82 19.17 -17.68 8.05
CA GLU A 82 17.95 -17.91 8.82
C GLU A 82 17.06 -16.65 8.79
N VAL A 83 15.83 -16.81 8.33
CA VAL A 83 14.79 -15.77 8.35
C VAL A 83 13.62 -16.33 9.15
N ASP A 84 13.08 -15.51 10.05
CA ASP A 84 11.89 -15.85 10.82
C ASP A 84 10.74 -16.26 9.87
N GLU A 85 10.12 -17.40 10.17
CA GLU A 85 9.14 -18.02 9.27
C GLU A 85 7.85 -17.20 9.18
N ASP A 86 7.42 -16.59 10.29
CA ASP A 86 6.24 -15.71 10.31
C ASP A 86 6.49 -14.44 9.48
N MET A 87 7.67 -13.83 9.62
CA MET A 87 8.08 -12.70 8.79
C MET A 87 8.11 -13.07 7.31
N ARG A 88 8.71 -14.21 6.96
CA ARG A 88 8.76 -14.70 5.58
C ARG A 88 7.36 -14.90 5.01
N ASN A 89 6.48 -15.57 5.75
CA ASN A 89 5.10 -15.81 5.32
C ASN A 89 4.32 -14.50 5.12
N MET A 90 4.59 -13.49 5.95
CA MET A 90 3.96 -12.18 5.82
C MET A 90 4.43 -11.42 4.58
N VAL A 91 5.74 -11.39 4.32
CA VAL A 91 6.31 -10.62 3.20
C VAL A 91 6.10 -11.31 1.85
N MET A 92 6.15 -12.64 1.81
CA MET A 92 5.93 -13.43 0.60
C MET A 92 4.45 -13.66 0.29
N TRP A 93 3.54 -13.03 1.03
CA TRP A 93 2.12 -13.15 0.78
C TRP A 93 1.76 -12.51 -0.57
N GLU A 94 1.25 -13.32 -1.50
CA GLU A 94 0.89 -12.85 -2.85
C GLU A 94 -0.24 -11.82 -2.78
N LYS A 95 -0.23 -10.85 -3.70
CA LYS A 95 -1.35 -9.92 -3.97
C LYS A 95 -1.92 -10.31 -5.35
N TYR A 96 -3.25 -10.35 -5.51
CA TYR A 96 -3.90 -10.78 -6.77
C TYR A 96 -3.92 -9.68 -7.84
#